data_AF-A0AAU1X2S1-F1
#
_entry.id   AF-A0AAU1X2S1-F1
#
_cell.length_a   1.000
_cell.length_b   1.000
_cell.length_c   1.000
_cell.angle_alpha   90.00
_cell.angle_beta   90.00
_cell.angle_gamma   90.00
#
_symmetry.space_group_name_H-M   'P 1'
#
loop_
_entity.id
_entity.type
_entity.pdbx_description
1 polymer ?
#
loop_
_entity_poly.entity_id
_entity_poly.type
_entity_poly.pdbx_seq_one_letter_code
_entity_poly.pdbx_strand_id
1 'polypeptide(L)'
;MQARGLIMSERRVTGLSTAVIADLVAELGPIWQARRDAELLDRPRRRAVGAGAKYKLVFVDRLLATLVHLRHGVTHDVLACWFQVDRSTITRAVGEIRPLLADRGCRIEGGLRLRTLADVITYLGATGQTALMDATEIRVRRPGAHRGGRSRFISGKSRINAMKALVVTDERGRPLFCGEVRAGSVADITQARDAGLVDLLADTIDLQILADAGYQGLAAQTYGQVVTPPRKRRGKHLEHLKWLMAHHEAARFAHSSARIPVEHGIAHLKNWRALARHHTRRDNLPDTIRAIAGLLTDQQATHHTKALALPVPAA
;
A
#
# COMPACT_ATOMS: atom_id res chain seq x y z
N MET A 1 10.05 28.18 -10.56
CA MET A 1 10.96 27.40 -11.42
C MET A 1 12.02 26.63 -10.64
N GLN A 2 12.57 27.17 -9.54
CA GLN A 2 13.62 26.52 -8.72
C GLN A 2 13.20 25.19 -8.05
N ALA A 3 11.97 25.08 -7.52
CA ALA A 3 11.53 23.87 -6.79
C ALA A 3 11.43 22.62 -7.68
N ARG A 4 10.92 22.76 -8.92
CA ARG A 4 10.70 21.62 -9.84
C ARG A 4 12.01 20.90 -10.16
N GLY A 5 13.03 21.64 -10.57
CA GLY A 5 14.32 21.06 -10.98
C GLY A 5 14.94 20.23 -9.86
N LEU A 6 14.94 20.76 -8.63
CA LEU A 6 15.46 20.07 -7.46
C LEU A 6 14.65 18.83 -7.07
N ILE A 7 13.31 18.90 -7.11
CA ILE A 7 12.47 17.74 -6.80
C ILE A 7 12.67 16.62 -7.83
N MET A 8 12.87 16.95 -9.11
CA MET A 8 13.09 15.96 -10.16
C MET A 8 14.49 15.35 -10.10
N SER A 9 15.53 16.14 -9.78
CA SER A 9 16.93 15.66 -9.78
C SER A 9 17.30 14.87 -8.53
N GLU A 10 16.72 15.18 -7.37
CA GLU A 10 17.07 14.53 -6.11
C GLU A 10 16.07 13.42 -5.75
N ARG A 11 16.49 12.17 -5.95
CA ARG A 11 15.70 10.97 -5.63
C ARG A 11 15.21 10.96 -4.19
N ARG A 12 15.96 11.51 -3.24
CA ARG A 12 15.56 11.52 -1.83
C ARG A 12 14.27 12.30 -1.58
N VAL A 13 13.89 13.24 -2.45
CA VAL A 13 12.73 14.13 -2.30
C VAL A 13 11.40 13.43 -2.68
N THR A 14 11.41 12.54 -3.67
CA THR A 14 10.20 11.79 -4.09
C THR A 14 10.29 10.30 -3.77
N GLY A 15 11.49 9.77 -3.57
CA GLY A 15 11.80 8.34 -3.52
C GLY A 15 12.01 7.71 -4.90
N LEU A 16 11.72 8.42 -5.99
CA LEU A 16 11.64 7.87 -7.35
C LEU A 16 12.80 8.38 -8.23
N SER A 17 13.18 7.59 -9.23
CA SER A 17 14.12 8.05 -10.26
C SER A 17 13.44 9.01 -11.23
N THR A 18 14.25 9.81 -11.95
CA THR A 18 13.77 10.67 -13.03
C THR A 18 13.00 9.90 -14.11
N ALA A 19 13.46 8.69 -14.44
CA ALA A 19 12.78 7.80 -15.39
C ALA A 19 11.37 7.42 -14.91
N VAL A 20 11.23 6.99 -13.64
CA VAL A 20 9.89 6.67 -13.09
C VAL A 20 8.98 7.89 -13.07
N ILE A 21 9.51 9.07 -12.76
CA ILE A 21 8.72 10.31 -12.81
C ILE A 21 8.28 10.62 -14.24
N ALA A 22 9.17 10.44 -15.23
CA ALA A 22 8.83 10.63 -16.65
C ALA A 22 7.73 9.66 -17.10
N ASP A 23 7.83 8.38 -16.72
CA ASP A 23 6.80 7.37 -16.99
C ASP A 23 5.45 7.77 -16.38
N LEU A 24 5.44 8.22 -15.12
CA LEU A 24 4.24 8.72 -14.45
C LEU A 24 3.64 9.93 -15.18
N VAL A 25 4.48 10.83 -15.70
CA VAL A 25 4.00 12.00 -16.45
C VAL A 25 3.35 11.59 -17.76
N ALA A 26 4.00 10.69 -18.51
CA ALA A 26 3.49 10.19 -19.78
C ALA A 26 2.19 9.40 -19.61
N GLU A 27 2.09 8.58 -18.57
CA GLU A 27 0.92 7.74 -18.28
C GLU A 27 -0.27 8.56 -17.75
N LEU A 28 -0.04 9.40 -16.74
CA LEU A 28 -1.13 10.04 -15.99
C LEU A 28 -1.54 11.41 -16.53
N GLY A 29 -0.68 12.09 -17.30
CA GLY A 29 -0.97 13.40 -17.88
C GLY A 29 -2.22 13.39 -18.76
N PRO A 30 -2.33 12.51 -19.76
CA PRO A 30 -3.50 12.40 -20.62
C PRO A 30 -4.78 12.04 -19.85
N ILE A 31 -4.69 11.13 -18.87
CA ILE A 31 -5.83 10.71 -18.06
C ILE A 31 -6.35 11.87 -17.20
N TRP A 32 -5.44 12.63 -16.58
CA TRP A 32 -5.81 13.81 -15.81
C TRP A 32 -6.47 14.88 -16.68
N GLN A 33 -5.94 15.12 -17.88
CA GLN A 33 -6.50 16.08 -18.83
C GLN A 33 -7.91 15.65 -19.27
N ALA A 34 -8.11 14.37 -19.63
CA ALA A 34 -9.42 13.85 -20.01
C ALA A 34 -10.46 13.96 -18.87
N ARG A 35 -10.09 13.59 -17.62
CA ARG A 35 -10.97 13.79 -16.45
C ARG A 35 -11.32 15.26 -16.27
N ARG A 36 -10.35 16.15 -16.49
CA ARG A 36 -10.56 17.58 -16.38
C ARG A 36 -11.54 18.11 -17.42
N ASP A 37 -11.40 17.69 -18.67
CA ASP A 37 -12.26 18.12 -19.76
C ASP A 37 -13.70 17.61 -19.56
N ALA A 38 -13.87 16.36 -19.09
CA ALA A 38 -15.19 15.82 -18.72
C ALA A 38 -15.86 16.63 -17.59
N GLU A 39 -15.15 16.95 -16.50
CA GLU A 39 -15.67 17.81 -15.43
C GLU A 39 -16.10 19.21 -15.93
N LEU A 40 -15.42 19.72 -16.96
CA LEU A 40 -15.78 21.00 -17.56
C LEU A 40 -17.08 20.90 -18.35
N LEU A 41 -17.46 19.73 -18.88
CA LEU A 41 -18.66 19.54 -19.70
C LEU A 41 -19.90 19.17 -18.88
N ASP A 42 -19.73 18.51 -17.72
CA ASP A 42 -20.82 17.89 -16.95
C ASP A 42 -21.62 18.83 -16.02
N ARG A 43 -21.12 20.04 -15.70
CA ARG A 43 -21.78 20.94 -14.73
C ARG A 43 -22.72 21.94 -15.41
N PRO A 44 -23.96 22.16 -14.93
CA PRO A 44 -24.76 23.32 -15.34
C PRO A 44 -24.04 24.60 -14.87
N ARG A 45 -23.54 25.38 -15.83
CA ARG A 45 -22.67 26.53 -15.57
C ARG A 45 -23.44 27.85 -15.56
N ARG A 46 -23.08 28.73 -14.60
CA ARG A 46 -23.44 30.17 -14.62
C ARG A 46 -22.42 31.04 -15.38
N ARG A 47 -21.25 30.51 -15.78
CA ARG A 47 -20.18 31.25 -16.49
C ARG A 47 -19.53 30.38 -17.59
N ALA A 48 -18.99 31.00 -18.63
CA ALA A 48 -18.35 30.31 -19.76
C ALA A 48 -17.19 29.38 -19.32
N VAL A 49 -16.91 28.35 -20.15
CA VAL A 49 -15.74 27.47 -19.99
C VAL A 49 -14.48 28.35 -19.92
N GLY A 50 -13.68 28.19 -18.85
CA GLY A 50 -12.45 28.98 -18.66
C GLY A 50 -12.60 30.28 -17.84
N ALA A 51 -13.80 30.67 -17.42
CA ALA A 51 -14.04 31.89 -16.61
C ALA A 51 -13.73 31.75 -15.10
N GLY A 52 -13.12 30.63 -14.69
CA GLY A 52 -12.61 30.41 -13.32
C GLY A 52 -11.16 30.85 -13.17
N ALA A 53 -10.66 30.94 -11.93
CA ALA A 53 -9.25 31.24 -11.68
C ALA A 53 -8.35 30.25 -12.44
N LYS A 54 -7.42 30.78 -13.25
CA LYS A 54 -6.45 29.96 -13.99
C LYS A 54 -5.63 29.12 -13.00
N TYR A 55 -5.44 27.85 -13.32
CA TYR A 55 -4.67 26.97 -12.46
C TYR A 55 -3.22 27.44 -12.39
N LYS A 56 -2.75 27.75 -11.18
CA LYS A 56 -1.36 28.15 -10.93
C LYS A 56 -0.37 26.98 -11.08
N LEU A 57 -0.84 25.73 -11.01
CA LEU A 57 0.00 24.53 -11.17
C LEU A 57 -0.42 23.71 -12.40
N VAL A 58 0.55 23.48 -13.29
CA VAL A 58 0.46 22.50 -14.36
C VAL A 58 0.53 21.07 -13.81
N PHE A 59 0.16 20.08 -14.62
CA PHE A 59 0.08 18.68 -14.20
C PHE A 59 1.35 18.17 -13.49
N VAL A 60 2.53 18.42 -14.08
CA VAL A 60 3.81 17.97 -13.53
C VAL A 60 4.01 18.49 -12.10
N ASP A 61 3.74 19.76 -11.82
CA ASP A 61 3.91 20.32 -10.48
C ASP A 61 2.92 19.73 -9.47
N ARG A 62 1.70 19.40 -9.91
CA ARG A 62 0.71 18.70 -9.07
C ARG A 62 1.18 17.31 -8.71
N LEU A 63 1.72 16.58 -9.68
CA LEU A 63 2.29 15.26 -9.47
C LEU A 63 3.44 15.33 -8.48
N LEU A 64 4.42 16.21 -8.71
CA LEU A 64 5.58 16.37 -7.84
C LEU A 64 5.17 16.76 -6.41
N ALA A 65 4.28 17.75 -6.23
CA ALA A 65 3.77 18.11 -4.91
C ALA A 65 3.10 16.92 -4.20
N THR A 66 2.35 16.10 -4.94
CA THR A 66 1.70 14.90 -4.39
C THR A 66 2.73 13.83 -3.99
N LEU A 67 3.74 13.57 -4.83
CA LEU A 67 4.79 12.60 -4.53
C LEU A 67 5.57 12.99 -3.27
N VAL A 68 5.95 14.27 -3.12
CA VAL A 68 6.63 14.77 -1.92
C VAL A 68 5.74 14.64 -0.68
N HIS A 69 4.46 14.98 -0.80
CA HIS A 69 3.49 14.80 0.29
C HIS A 69 3.42 13.33 0.75
N LEU A 70 3.30 12.39 -0.18
CA LEU A 70 3.21 10.95 0.13
C LEU A 70 4.53 10.43 0.74
N ARG A 71 5.66 10.83 0.17
CA ARG A 71 7.00 10.37 0.58
C ARG A 71 7.34 10.83 1.99
N HIS A 72 7.14 12.11 2.28
CA HIS A 72 7.64 12.75 3.49
C HIS A 72 6.55 13.14 4.50
N GLY A 73 5.26 13.02 4.15
CA GLY A 73 4.16 13.45 5.02
C GLY A 73 4.13 14.96 5.23
N VAL A 74 4.78 15.72 4.35
CA VAL A 74 4.90 17.19 4.42
C VAL A 74 3.51 17.81 4.36
N THR A 75 3.25 18.83 5.18
CA THR A 75 1.97 19.52 5.21
C THR A 75 1.72 20.27 3.90
N HIS A 76 0.44 20.43 3.53
CA HIS A 76 0.10 21.18 2.33
C HIS A 76 0.54 22.64 2.40
N ASP A 77 0.68 23.21 3.60
CA ASP A 77 1.16 24.58 3.82
C ASP A 77 2.64 24.74 3.44
N VAL A 78 3.50 23.78 3.81
CA VAL A 78 4.92 23.82 3.43
C VAL A 78 5.07 23.68 1.91
N LEU A 79 4.32 22.76 1.30
CA LEU A 79 4.30 22.62 -0.16
C LEU A 79 3.78 23.89 -0.85
N ALA A 80 2.79 24.57 -0.27
CA ALA A 80 2.26 25.81 -0.79
C ALA A 80 3.34 26.91 -0.83
N CYS A 81 4.17 27.00 0.20
CA CYS A 81 5.34 27.89 0.21
C CYS A 81 6.35 27.53 -0.88
N TRP A 82 6.70 26.24 -1.03
CA TRP A 82 7.69 25.78 -2.02
C TRP A 82 7.25 26.04 -3.46
N PHE A 83 5.96 25.85 -3.74
CA PHE A 83 5.37 26.05 -5.06
C PHE A 83 4.83 27.47 -5.28
N GLN A 84 4.90 28.35 -4.28
CA GLN A 84 4.41 29.74 -4.32
C GLN A 84 2.93 29.85 -4.73
N VAL A 85 2.10 28.98 -4.14
CA VAL A 85 0.64 28.93 -4.37
C VAL A 85 -0.12 28.88 -3.06
N ASP A 86 -1.44 29.02 -3.13
CA ASP A 86 -2.31 28.86 -1.97
C ASP A 86 -2.36 27.38 -1.50
N ARG A 87 -2.45 27.14 -0.18
CA ARG A 87 -2.63 25.80 0.42
C ARG A 87 -3.80 25.03 -0.19
N SER A 88 -4.88 25.73 -0.53
CA SER A 88 -6.06 25.13 -1.19
C SER A 88 -5.72 24.57 -2.58
N THR A 89 -4.76 25.17 -3.30
CA THR A 89 -4.26 24.70 -4.59
C THR A 89 -3.53 23.37 -4.43
N ILE A 90 -2.64 23.25 -3.44
CA ILE A 90 -1.96 21.97 -3.13
C ILE A 90 -2.97 20.91 -2.69
N THR A 91 -3.92 21.27 -1.82
CA THR A 91 -4.94 20.34 -1.34
C THR A 91 -5.76 19.76 -2.49
N ARG A 92 -6.12 20.61 -3.46
CA ARG A 92 -6.81 20.19 -4.67
C ARG A 92 -5.92 19.30 -5.55
N ALA A 93 -4.67 19.71 -5.78
CA ALA A 93 -3.70 18.93 -6.56
C ALA A 93 -3.52 17.52 -6.00
N VAL A 94 -3.28 17.39 -4.68
CA VAL A 94 -3.16 16.09 -4.00
C VAL A 94 -4.47 15.29 -4.10
N GLY A 95 -5.62 15.96 -4.02
CA GLY A 95 -6.93 15.33 -4.18
C GLY A 95 -7.20 14.78 -5.58
N GLU A 96 -6.73 15.45 -6.62
CA GLU A 96 -6.87 15.04 -8.02
C GLU A 96 -5.87 13.94 -8.41
N ILE A 97 -4.62 14.04 -7.97
CA ILE A 97 -3.54 13.13 -8.38
C ILE A 97 -3.55 11.82 -7.58
N ARG A 98 -3.88 11.85 -6.29
CA ARG A 98 -3.90 10.64 -5.45
C ARG A 98 -4.74 9.49 -6.03
N PRO A 99 -6.00 9.69 -6.48
CA PRO A 99 -6.78 8.59 -7.04
C PRO A 99 -6.16 8.06 -8.34
N LEU A 100 -5.59 8.93 -9.20
CA LEU A 100 -4.88 8.50 -10.40
C LEU A 100 -3.71 7.57 -10.07
N LEU A 101 -2.94 7.88 -9.03
CA LEU A 101 -1.86 7.01 -8.54
C LEU A 101 -2.40 5.72 -7.93
N ALA A 102 -3.50 5.79 -7.18
CA ALA A 102 -4.12 4.64 -6.54
C ALA A 102 -4.68 3.62 -7.55
N ASP A 103 -5.23 4.10 -8.66
CA ASP A 103 -5.83 3.27 -9.69
C ASP A 103 -4.80 2.41 -10.43
N ARG A 104 -3.50 2.77 -10.40
CA ARG A 104 -2.44 2.08 -11.16
C ARG A 104 -2.15 0.67 -10.71
N GLY A 105 -2.22 0.39 -9.41
CA GLY A 105 -1.84 -0.92 -8.84
C GLY A 105 -0.33 -1.14 -8.73
N CYS A 106 0.02 -2.26 -8.09
CA CYS A 106 1.39 -2.72 -7.88
C CYS A 106 1.99 -3.29 -9.18
N ARG A 107 3.17 -2.81 -9.56
CA ARG A 107 3.93 -3.32 -10.70
C ARG A 107 4.65 -4.60 -10.30
N ILE A 108 4.51 -5.64 -11.13
CA ILE A 108 5.31 -6.85 -11.02
C ILE A 108 6.26 -6.98 -12.22
N GLU A 109 7.06 -8.06 -12.23
CA GLU A 109 7.94 -8.39 -13.36
C GLU A 109 7.14 -8.54 -14.66
N GLY A 110 7.74 -8.19 -15.79
CA GLY A 110 7.03 -8.12 -17.08
C GLY A 110 6.11 -6.90 -17.27
N GLY A 111 5.97 -6.03 -16.26
CA GLY A 111 5.22 -4.77 -16.38
C GLY A 111 3.71 -4.89 -16.09
N LEU A 112 3.22 -6.08 -15.74
CA LEU A 112 1.84 -6.26 -15.30
C LEU A 112 1.56 -5.44 -14.01
N ARG A 113 0.31 -4.99 -13.87
CA ARG A 113 -0.18 -4.22 -12.73
C ARG A 113 -1.29 -4.96 -12.00
N LEU A 114 -1.06 -5.31 -10.74
CA LEU A 114 -2.04 -5.92 -9.86
C LEU A 114 -2.76 -4.80 -9.09
N ARG A 115 -4.07 -4.61 -9.34
CA ARG A 115 -4.87 -3.49 -8.80
C ARG A 115 -5.75 -3.94 -7.65
N THR A 116 -6.23 -5.18 -7.70
CA THR A 116 -7.15 -5.77 -6.73
C THR A 116 -6.54 -7.01 -6.05
N LEU A 117 -7.15 -7.44 -4.95
CA LEU A 117 -6.79 -8.73 -4.34
C LEU A 117 -7.08 -9.90 -5.31
N ALA A 118 -8.15 -9.81 -6.10
CA ALA A 118 -8.47 -10.82 -7.11
C ALA A 118 -7.37 -10.95 -8.19
N ASP A 119 -6.81 -9.82 -8.64
CA ASP A 119 -5.70 -9.82 -9.61
C ASP A 119 -4.48 -10.56 -9.03
N VAL A 120 -4.20 -10.36 -7.73
CA VAL A 120 -3.08 -11.01 -7.04
C VAL A 120 -3.31 -12.51 -6.95
N ILE A 121 -4.49 -12.95 -6.53
CA ILE A 121 -4.79 -14.37 -6.39
C ILE A 121 -4.76 -15.06 -7.76
N THR A 122 -5.30 -14.42 -8.80
CA THR A 122 -5.21 -14.90 -10.18
C THR A 122 -3.76 -15.05 -10.64
N TYR A 123 -2.93 -14.03 -10.42
CA TYR A 123 -1.51 -14.05 -10.78
C TYR A 123 -0.74 -15.15 -10.03
N LEU A 124 -0.96 -15.28 -8.72
CA LEU A 124 -0.29 -16.28 -7.90
C LEU A 124 -0.73 -17.70 -8.26
N GLY A 125 -2.03 -17.91 -8.53
CA GLY A 125 -2.55 -19.19 -9.01
C GLY A 125 -1.97 -19.60 -10.36
N ALA A 126 -1.82 -18.64 -11.28
CA ALA A 126 -1.22 -18.90 -12.60
C ALA A 126 0.29 -19.19 -12.54
N THR A 127 1.00 -18.64 -11.55
CA THR A 127 2.46 -18.78 -11.44
C THR A 127 2.90 -19.84 -10.43
N GLY A 128 2.00 -20.32 -9.57
CA GLY A 128 2.32 -21.22 -8.46
C GLY A 128 3.21 -20.59 -7.39
N GLN A 129 3.41 -19.27 -7.40
CA GLN A 129 4.28 -18.59 -6.43
C GLN A 129 3.64 -18.56 -5.05
N THR A 130 4.46 -18.82 -4.02
CA THR A 130 4.04 -18.63 -2.63
C THR A 130 4.00 -17.14 -2.31
N ALA A 131 2.96 -16.72 -1.60
CA ALA A 131 2.84 -15.35 -1.11
C ALA A 131 2.89 -15.28 0.42
N LEU A 132 3.19 -14.09 0.92
CA LEU A 132 3.14 -13.77 2.34
C LEU A 132 2.01 -12.77 2.59
N MET A 133 1.21 -13.01 3.62
CA MET A 133 0.10 -12.16 4.00
C MET A 133 0.26 -11.64 5.42
N ASP A 134 -0.02 -10.36 5.61
CA ASP A 134 -0.09 -9.72 6.92
C ASP A 134 -1.02 -8.49 6.87
N ALA A 135 -1.27 -7.87 8.02
CA ALA A 135 -1.95 -6.59 8.11
C ALA A 135 -1.00 -5.50 8.64
N THR A 136 -1.15 -4.28 8.14
CA THR A 136 -0.40 -3.13 8.64
C THR A 136 -1.30 -2.06 9.21
N GLU A 137 -1.01 -1.60 10.43
CA GLU A 137 -1.75 -0.52 11.07
C GLU A 137 -1.17 0.85 10.68
N ILE A 138 -2.06 1.76 10.26
CA ILE A 138 -1.77 3.17 10.00
C ILE A 138 -2.52 4.03 11.00
N ARG A 139 -1.77 4.83 11.77
CA ARG A 139 -2.34 5.76 12.74
C ARG A 139 -3.19 6.80 12.03
N VAL A 140 -4.44 6.98 12.48
CA VAL A 140 -5.36 7.98 11.93
C VAL A 140 -5.87 8.90 13.04
N ARG A 141 -6.46 10.04 12.66
CA ARG A 141 -7.05 10.96 13.64
C ARG A 141 -8.16 10.27 14.44
N ARG A 142 -8.15 10.50 15.76
CA ARG A 142 -9.23 10.10 16.65
C ARG A 142 -10.38 11.10 16.51
N PRO A 143 -11.64 10.65 16.49
CA PRO A 143 -12.77 11.58 16.59
C PRO A 143 -12.64 12.45 17.85
N GLY A 144 -13.11 13.70 17.75
CA GLY A 144 -13.16 14.63 18.88
C GLY A 144 -13.91 14.05 20.07
N ALA A 145 -13.68 14.62 21.26
CA ALA A 145 -14.43 14.24 22.45
C ALA A 145 -15.95 14.34 22.20
N HIS A 146 -16.73 13.46 22.84
CA HIS A 146 -18.20 13.42 22.74
C HIS A 146 -18.81 13.05 21.38
N ARG A 147 -18.01 12.68 20.37
CA ARG A 147 -18.54 12.05 19.15
C ARG A 147 -18.62 10.52 19.28
N GLY A 148 -19.66 9.90 18.72
CA GLY A 148 -19.79 8.45 18.65
C GLY A 148 -18.65 7.77 17.86
N GLY A 149 -18.43 6.48 18.11
CA GLY A 149 -17.45 5.67 17.34
C GLY A 149 -15.98 5.88 17.70
N ARG A 150 -15.67 6.38 18.91
CA ARG A 150 -14.28 6.58 19.37
C ARG A 150 -13.50 5.30 19.62
N SER A 151 -14.18 4.19 19.95
CA SER A 151 -13.58 2.87 20.14
C SER A 151 -13.44 2.10 18.82
N ARG A 152 -14.25 2.41 17.81
CA ARG A 152 -14.29 1.70 16.52
C ARG A 152 -12.93 1.57 15.83
N PHE A 153 -12.04 2.52 16.03
CA PHE A 153 -10.73 2.56 15.39
C PHE A 153 -9.58 2.22 16.36
N ILE A 154 -9.88 1.90 17.62
CA ILE A 154 -8.84 1.51 18.58
C ILE A 154 -8.46 0.06 18.30
N SER A 155 -7.21 -0.16 17.94
CA SER A 155 -6.67 -1.52 17.81
C SER A 155 -6.60 -2.19 19.17
N GLY A 156 -7.04 -3.44 19.25
CA GLY A 156 -7.00 -4.22 20.48
C GLY A 156 -5.56 -4.49 20.96
N LYS A 157 -4.64 -4.75 20.01
CA LYS A 157 -3.25 -5.13 20.30
C LYS A 157 -2.39 -3.92 20.65
N SER A 158 -2.42 -2.90 19.79
CA SER A 158 -1.52 -1.74 19.92
C SER A 158 -2.15 -0.57 20.70
N ARG A 159 -3.45 -0.64 21.02
CA ARG A 159 -4.22 0.40 21.73
C ARG A 159 -4.19 1.78 21.07
N ILE A 160 -3.74 1.88 19.82
CA ILE A 160 -3.72 3.12 19.04
C ILE A 160 -4.98 3.25 18.16
N ASN A 161 -5.36 4.50 17.87
CA ASN A 161 -6.42 4.81 16.92
C ASN A 161 -5.87 4.68 15.48
N ALA A 162 -6.25 3.60 14.80
CA ALA A 162 -5.69 3.20 13.52
C ALA A 162 -6.77 2.69 12.55
N MET A 163 -6.39 2.66 11.28
CA MET A 163 -7.00 1.77 10.29
C MET A 163 -5.96 0.74 9.88
N LYS A 164 -6.41 -0.45 9.51
CA LYS A 164 -5.58 -1.56 9.08
C LYS A 164 -5.74 -1.76 7.59
N ALA A 165 -4.67 -2.14 6.92
CA ALA A 165 -4.67 -2.54 5.52
C ALA A 165 -4.10 -3.95 5.40
N LEU A 166 -4.76 -4.78 4.58
CA LEU A 166 -4.25 -6.09 4.20
C LEU A 166 -3.06 -5.90 3.26
N VAL A 167 -1.99 -6.63 3.50
CA VAL A 167 -0.77 -6.61 2.70
C VAL A 167 -0.50 -8.02 2.20
N VAL A 168 -0.27 -8.13 0.89
CA VAL A 168 0.21 -9.36 0.26
C VAL A 168 1.53 -9.06 -0.44
N THR A 169 2.56 -9.86 -0.19
CA THR A 169 3.86 -9.74 -0.84
C THR A 169 4.24 -11.06 -1.51
N ASP A 170 5.21 -11.01 -2.41
CA ASP A 170 5.94 -12.20 -2.82
C ASP A 170 6.81 -12.74 -1.65
N GLU A 171 7.47 -13.88 -1.87
CA GLU A 171 8.42 -14.49 -0.94
C GLU A 171 9.63 -13.60 -0.57
N ARG A 172 9.93 -12.59 -1.40
CA ARG A 172 11.03 -11.63 -1.19
C ARG A 172 10.58 -10.37 -0.45
N GLY A 173 9.30 -10.27 -0.10
CA GLY A 173 8.74 -9.10 0.59
C GLY A 173 8.38 -7.94 -0.34
N ARG A 174 8.36 -8.12 -1.67
CA ARG A 174 7.90 -7.09 -2.60
C ARG A 174 6.37 -7.03 -2.57
N PRO A 175 5.76 -5.86 -2.36
CA PRO A 175 4.30 -5.76 -2.32
C PRO A 175 3.64 -6.14 -3.64
N LEU A 176 2.74 -7.11 -3.59
CA LEU A 176 1.79 -7.43 -4.66
C LEU A 176 0.49 -6.66 -4.47
N PHE A 177 0.12 -6.38 -3.22
CA PHE A 177 -1.07 -5.61 -2.86
C PHE A 177 -0.95 -4.99 -1.47
N CYS A 178 -1.57 -3.83 -1.30
CA CYS A 178 -1.81 -3.22 0.00
C CYS A 178 -3.13 -2.45 -0.07
N GLY A 179 -4.14 -2.91 0.66
CA GLY A 179 -5.51 -2.42 0.49
C GLY A 179 -6.48 -3.01 1.50
N GLU A 180 -7.74 -3.17 1.09
CA GLU A 180 -8.83 -3.69 1.93
C GLU A 180 -8.90 -3.06 3.31
N VAL A 181 -8.96 -1.73 3.34
CA VAL A 181 -8.80 -0.98 4.58
C VAL A 181 -10.00 -1.21 5.50
N ARG A 182 -9.73 -1.54 6.77
CA ARG A 182 -10.74 -1.68 7.82
C ARG A 182 -10.35 -0.87 9.06
N ALA A 183 -11.31 -0.67 9.96
CA ALA A 183 -11.04 0.00 11.23
C ALA A 183 -10.11 -0.84 12.11
N GLY A 184 -9.24 -0.21 12.91
CA GLY A 184 -8.23 -0.93 13.69
C GLY A 184 -8.76 -1.95 14.71
N SER A 185 -10.04 -1.83 15.11
CA SER A 185 -10.69 -2.80 16.00
C SER A 185 -11.07 -4.11 15.32
N VAL A 186 -11.11 -4.15 13.99
CA VAL A 186 -11.43 -5.36 13.23
C VAL A 186 -10.26 -6.34 13.33
N ALA A 187 -10.57 -7.61 13.59
CA ALA A 187 -9.59 -8.69 13.63
C ALA A 187 -9.08 -8.98 12.22
N ASP A 188 -7.80 -9.35 12.12
CA ASP A 188 -7.13 -9.50 10.81
C ASP A 188 -7.77 -10.64 9.98
N ILE A 189 -8.16 -11.75 10.63
CA ILE A 189 -8.94 -12.80 9.98
C ILE A 189 -10.30 -12.33 9.44
N THR A 190 -11.00 -11.45 10.16
CA THR A 190 -12.29 -10.90 9.71
C THR A 190 -12.08 -9.99 8.51
N GLN A 191 -11.04 -9.15 8.54
CA GLN A 191 -10.67 -8.32 7.39
C GLN A 191 -10.39 -9.17 6.14
N ALA A 192 -9.66 -10.28 6.27
CA ALA A 192 -9.40 -11.18 5.15
C ALA A 192 -10.68 -11.85 4.61
N ARG A 193 -11.61 -12.24 5.49
CA ARG A 193 -12.93 -12.77 5.08
C ARG A 193 -13.76 -11.72 4.35
N ASP A 194 -13.87 -10.52 4.92
CA ASP A 194 -14.62 -9.41 4.32
C ASP A 194 -14.01 -8.93 3.00
N ALA A 195 -12.72 -9.22 2.77
CA ALA A 195 -12.03 -8.99 1.51
C ALA A 195 -12.33 -10.05 0.43
N GLY A 196 -13.14 -11.06 0.76
CA GLY A 196 -13.46 -12.18 -0.15
C GLY A 196 -12.32 -13.18 -0.33
N LEU A 197 -11.29 -13.18 0.52
CA LEU A 197 -10.11 -14.04 0.33
C LEU A 197 -10.47 -15.53 0.26
N VAL A 198 -11.46 -15.97 1.05
CA VAL A 198 -11.90 -17.36 1.07
C VAL A 198 -12.50 -17.75 -0.28
N ASP A 199 -13.38 -16.90 -0.82
CA ASP A 199 -14.04 -17.15 -2.11
C ASP A 199 -13.04 -17.08 -3.26
N LEU A 200 -12.12 -16.11 -3.24
CA LEU A 200 -11.07 -15.97 -4.26
C LEU A 200 -10.13 -17.18 -4.33
N LEU A 201 -9.87 -17.83 -3.19
CA LEU A 201 -9.00 -19.00 -3.15
C LEU A 201 -9.71 -20.29 -3.58
N ALA A 202 -11.04 -20.34 -3.54
CA ALA A 202 -11.82 -21.53 -3.89
C ALA A 202 -11.56 -22.04 -5.32
N ASP A 203 -11.24 -21.14 -6.24
CA ASP A 203 -10.96 -21.44 -7.65
C ASP A 203 -9.47 -21.70 -7.94
N THR A 204 -8.62 -21.77 -6.91
CA THR A 204 -7.17 -22.00 -7.05
C THR A 204 -6.76 -23.30 -6.38
N ILE A 205 -5.89 -24.06 -7.04
CA ILE A 205 -5.29 -25.30 -6.51
C ILE A 205 -3.77 -25.04 -6.38
N ASP A 206 -3.15 -25.57 -5.33
CA ASP A 206 -1.70 -25.48 -5.04
C ASP A 206 -1.11 -24.09 -4.73
N LEU A 207 -1.95 -23.05 -4.58
CA LEU A 207 -1.47 -21.76 -4.09
C LEU A 207 -1.29 -21.77 -2.56
N GLN A 208 -0.10 -21.41 -2.07
CA GLN A 208 0.17 -21.19 -0.65
C GLN A 208 0.34 -19.70 -0.28
N ILE A 209 -0.32 -19.29 0.80
CA ILE A 209 -0.20 -17.96 1.41
C ILE A 209 0.20 -18.11 2.88
N LEU A 210 1.42 -17.70 3.24
CA LEU A 210 1.89 -17.76 4.62
C LEU A 210 1.40 -16.54 5.43
N ALA A 211 0.66 -16.80 6.50
CA ALA A 211 0.05 -15.78 7.34
C ALA A 211 0.42 -15.93 8.83
N ASP A 212 0.19 -14.87 9.61
CA ASP A 212 0.47 -14.88 11.05
C ASP A 212 -0.56 -15.68 11.86
N ALA A 213 -0.37 -15.76 13.18
CA ALA A 213 -1.32 -16.46 14.05
C ALA A 213 -2.69 -15.75 14.15
N GLY A 214 -2.79 -14.47 13.82
CA GLY A 214 -4.05 -13.70 13.77
C GLY A 214 -5.01 -14.17 12.68
N TYR A 215 -4.51 -14.93 11.70
CA TYR A 215 -5.29 -15.55 10.62
C TYR A 215 -5.68 -17.01 10.90
N GLN A 216 -5.41 -17.52 12.11
CA GLN A 216 -5.75 -18.90 12.48
C GLN A 216 -7.24 -19.19 12.29
N GLY A 217 -7.53 -20.21 11.50
CA GLY A 217 -8.89 -20.60 11.10
C GLY A 217 -9.12 -20.50 9.60
N LEU A 218 -8.36 -19.66 8.88
CA LEU A 218 -8.44 -19.60 7.41
C LEU A 218 -7.96 -20.88 6.74
N ALA A 219 -6.97 -21.58 7.30
CA ALA A 219 -6.48 -22.85 6.75
C ALA A 219 -7.62 -23.84 6.47
N ALA A 220 -8.57 -24.00 7.39
CA ALA A 220 -9.71 -24.90 7.22
C ALA A 220 -10.73 -24.40 6.19
N GLN A 221 -10.83 -23.08 5.99
CA GLN A 221 -11.77 -22.44 5.06
C GLN A 221 -11.22 -22.37 3.63
N THR A 222 -9.90 -22.51 3.48
CA THR A 222 -9.16 -22.34 2.22
C THR A 222 -8.45 -23.62 1.82
N TYR A 223 -8.94 -24.79 2.26
CA TYR A 223 -8.36 -26.10 1.95
C TYR A 223 -6.83 -26.21 2.17
N GLY A 224 -6.30 -25.51 3.19
CA GLY A 224 -4.88 -25.50 3.52
C GLY A 224 -4.04 -24.46 2.79
N GLN A 225 -4.61 -23.68 1.87
CA GLN A 225 -3.88 -22.67 1.10
C GLN A 225 -3.37 -21.51 1.96
N VAL A 226 -4.16 -21.05 2.94
CA VAL A 226 -3.66 -20.09 3.94
C VAL A 226 -2.99 -20.85 5.09
N VAL A 227 -1.66 -20.79 5.12
CA VAL A 227 -0.84 -21.49 6.11
C VAL A 227 -0.52 -20.56 7.27
N THR A 228 -0.86 -20.97 8.49
CA THR A 228 -0.59 -20.24 9.74
C THR A 228 0.33 -21.08 10.62
N PRO A 229 1.09 -20.49 11.58
CA PRO A 229 1.98 -21.27 12.42
C PRO A 229 1.20 -22.33 13.22
N PRO A 230 1.86 -23.45 13.60
CA PRO A 230 1.22 -24.53 14.31
C PRO A 230 0.53 -24.02 15.59
N ARG A 231 -0.66 -24.55 15.87
CA ARG A 231 -1.39 -24.20 17.08
C ARG A 231 -0.65 -24.72 18.30
N LYS A 232 -0.50 -23.87 19.31
CA LYS A 232 0.00 -24.28 20.62
C LYS A 232 -0.96 -25.35 21.18
N ARG A 233 -0.44 -26.56 21.38
CA ARG A 233 -1.20 -27.66 21.99
C ARG A 233 -1.44 -27.34 23.46
N ARG A 234 -2.65 -27.57 23.97
CA ARG A 234 -3.04 -27.30 25.36
C ARG A 234 -3.04 -28.60 26.16
N GLY A 235 -2.41 -28.59 27.34
CA GLY A 235 -2.42 -29.69 28.31
C GLY A 235 -1.09 -29.83 29.04
N LYS A 236 -1.11 -29.77 30.38
CA LYS A 236 0.11 -29.87 31.22
C LYS A 236 0.89 -31.19 31.00
N HIS A 237 0.19 -32.28 30.67
CA HIS A 237 0.81 -33.58 30.40
C HIS A 237 1.72 -33.57 29.15
N LEU A 238 1.49 -32.66 28.20
CA LEU A 238 2.29 -32.54 26.98
C LEU A 238 3.62 -31.81 27.24
N GLU A 239 3.74 -31.06 28.34
CA GLU A 239 4.94 -30.29 28.68
C GLU A 239 6.12 -31.21 29.05
N HIS A 240 5.85 -32.43 29.50
CA HIS A 240 6.89 -33.43 29.76
C HIS A 240 7.45 -34.06 28.46
N LEU A 241 6.76 -33.93 27.33
CA LEU A 241 7.19 -34.44 26.03
C LEU A 241 8.12 -33.43 25.35
N LYS A 242 9.36 -33.33 25.84
CA LYS A 242 10.38 -32.37 25.35
C LYS A 242 10.57 -32.41 23.83
N TRP A 243 10.60 -33.60 23.21
CA TRP A 243 10.74 -33.75 21.75
C TRP A 243 9.58 -33.06 21.00
N LEU A 244 8.35 -33.19 21.51
CA LEU A 244 7.16 -32.62 20.89
C LEU A 244 7.18 -31.09 20.96
N MET A 245 7.62 -30.55 22.10
CA MET A 245 7.82 -29.10 22.27
C MET A 245 8.91 -28.57 21.34
N ALA A 246 10.06 -29.25 21.27
CA ALA A 246 11.16 -28.86 20.38
C ALA A 246 10.74 -28.88 18.90
N HIS A 247 10.00 -29.90 18.46
CA HIS A 247 9.48 -29.96 17.09
C HIS A 247 8.47 -28.83 16.81
N HIS A 248 7.59 -28.53 17.76
CA HIS A 248 6.65 -27.41 17.64
C HIS A 248 7.37 -26.05 17.58
N GLU A 249 8.38 -25.84 18.42
CA GLU A 249 9.20 -24.62 18.41
C GLU A 249 9.98 -24.47 17.11
N ALA A 250 10.60 -25.54 16.62
CA ALA A 250 11.30 -25.55 15.34
C ALA A 250 10.35 -25.21 14.17
N ALA A 251 9.15 -25.82 14.13
CA ALA A 251 8.15 -25.53 13.10
C ALA A 251 7.65 -24.09 13.17
N ARG A 252 7.40 -23.56 14.38
CA ARG A 252 7.00 -22.17 14.59
C ARG A 252 8.12 -21.20 14.19
N PHE A 253 9.37 -21.52 14.52
CA PHE A 253 10.54 -20.74 14.15
C PHE A 253 10.72 -20.69 12.63
N ALA A 254 10.64 -21.85 11.96
CA ALA A 254 10.69 -21.92 10.50
C ALA A 254 9.58 -21.07 9.86
N HIS A 255 8.34 -21.16 10.36
CA HIS A 255 7.21 -20.35 9.87
C HIS A 255 7.43 -18.84 10.07
N SER A 256 7.91 -18.42 11.25
CA SER A 256 8.20 -17.00 11.49
C SER A 256 9.35 -16.50 10.61
N SER A 257 10.40 -17.31 10.45
CA SER A 257 11.57 -16.95 9.63
C SER A 257 11.20 -16.78 8.15
N ALA A 258 10.36 -17.67 7.61
CA ALA A 258 9.84 -17.57 6.26
C ALA A 258 8.98 -16.31 6.02
N ARG A 259 8.41 -15.72 7.08
CA ARG A 259 7.57 -14.51 7.01
C ARG A 259 8.33 -13.20 7.26
N ILE A 260 9.60 -13.23 7.64
CA ILE A 260 10.41 -12.00 7.81
C ILE A 260 10.34 -11.06 6.57
N PRO A 261 10.33 -11.56 5.32
CA PRO A 261 10.26 -10.68 4.15
C PRO A 261 9.00 -9.81 4.09
N VAL A 262 7.82 -10.27 4.53
CA VAL A 262 6.61 -9.42 4.55
C VAL A 262 6.76 -8.27 5.55
N GLU A 263 7.46 -8.47 6.65
CA GLU A 263 7.78 -7.41 7.61
C GLU A 263 8.69 -6.35 6.97
N HIS A 264 9.66 -6.76 6.15
CA HIS A 264 10.48 -5.83 5.36
C HIS A 264 9.64 -5.07 4.33
N GLY A 265 8.73 -5.75 3.62
CA GLY A 265 7.80 -5.11 2.69
C GLY A 265 6.94 -4.04 3.37
N ILE A 266 6.39 -4.35 4.54
CA ILE A 266 5.66 -3.42 5.38
C ILE A 266 6.54 -2.26 5.85
N ALA A 267 7.79 -2.52 6.23
CA ALA A 267 8.73 -1.48 6.61
C ALA A 267 8.99 -0.52 5.44
N HIS A 268 9.15 -1.03 4.22
CA HIS A 268 9.29 -0.20 3.02
C HIS A 268 8.03 0.64 2.73
N LEU A 269 6.83 0.07 2.89
CA LEU A 269 5.58 0.84 2.81
C LEU A 269 5.55 1.96 3.85
N LYS A 270 5.88 1.66 5.10
CA LYS A 270 5.92 2.65 6.21
C LYS A 270 7.07 3.64 6.09
N ASN A 271 8.05 3.39 5.21
CA ASN A 271 9.06 4.38 4.87
C ASN A 271 8.49 5.59 4.13
N TRP A 272 7.36 5.42 3.45
CA TRP A 272 6.54 6.53 2.98
C TRP A 272 5.78 7.14 4.14
N ARG A 273 6.22 8.32 4.57
CA ARG A 273 5.85 8.90 5.86
C ARG A 273 4.38 9.27 5.97
N ALA A 274 3.65 9.39 4.85
CA ALA A 274 2.20 9.52 4.87
C ALA A 274 1.49 8.30 5.53
N LEU A 275 2.10 7.11 5.51
CA LEU A 275 1.58 5.90 6.19
C LEU A 275 2.04 5.75 7.64
N ALA A 276 3.04 6.52 8.10
CA ALA A 276 3.45 6.50 9.50
C ALA A 276 2.36 7.11 10.40
N ARG A 277 1.74 8.20 9.93
CA ARG A 277 0.59 8.84 10.55
C ARG A 277 -0.22 9.59 9.50
N HIS A 278 -1.44 9.13 9.26
CA HIS A 278 -2.34 9.76 8.29
C HIS A 278 -3.02 10.99 8.90
N HIS A 279 -2.57 12.16 8.47
CA HIS A 279 -3.05 13.44 8.98
C HIS A 279 -4.28 13.99 8.25
N THR A 280 -4.72 13.40 7.14
CA THR A 280 -5.84 13.91 6.34
C THR A 280 -7.17 13.20 6.65
N ARG A 281 -8.20 13.40 5.81
CA ARG A 281 -9.49 12.70 5.97
C ARG A 281 -9.28 11.20 5.84
N ARG A 282 -9.95 10.44 6.72
CA ARG A 282 -9.79 8.98 6.79
C ARG A 282 -10.25 8.29 5.50
N ASP A 283 -11.28 8.82 4.85
CA ASP A 283 -11.84 8.29 3.61
C ASP A 283 -10.83 8.32 2.44
N ASN A 284 -9.80 9.17 2.53
CA ASN A 284 -8.73 9.23 1.54
C ASN A 284 -7.62 8.19 1.78
N LEU A 285 -7.59 7.55 2.96
CA LEU A 285 -6.50 6.64 3.30
C LEU A 285 -6.43 5.41 2.35
N PRO A 286 -7.54 4.76 1.95
CA PRO A 286 -7.48 3.65 1.00
C PRO A 286 -6.73 4.01 -0.28
N ASP A 287 -7.01 5.16 -0.87
CA ASP A 287 -6.31 5.63 -2.07
C ASP A 287 -4.85 5.97 -1.76
N THR A 288 -4.56 6.60 -0.61
CA THR A 288 -3.19 6.89 -0.20
C THR A 288 -2.35 5.60 -0.08
N ILE A 289 -2.92 4.54 0.50
CA ILE A 289 -2.24 3.25 0.64
C ILE A 289 -1.99 2.62 -0.74
N ARG A 290 -3.03 2.52 -1.58
CA ARG A 290 -2.92 1.95 -2.93
C ARG A 290 -1.91 2.71 -3.80
N ALA A 291 -1.94 4.04 -3.75
CA ALA A 291 -0.98 4.89 -4.44
C ALA A 291 0.46 4.62 -3.98
N ILE A 292 0.70 4.54 -2.67
CA ILE A 292 2.04 4.29 -2.12
C ILE A 292 2.52 2.87 -2.45
N ALA A 293 1.64 1.87 -2.44
CA ALA A 293 1.98 0.51 -2.83
C ALA A 293 2.46 0.45 -4.29
N GLY A 294 1.70 1.06 -5.21
CA GLY A 294 2.10 1.18 -6.62
C GLY A 294 3.44 1.91 -6.80
N LEU A 295 3.60 3.07 -6.14
CA LEU A 295 4.84 3.86 -6.20
C LEU A 295 6.06 3.11 -5.64
N LEU A 296 5.88 2.34 -4.56
CA LEU A 296 6.95 1.53 -3.98
C LEU A 296 7.40 0.44 -4.94
N THR A 297 6.47 -0.23 -5.63
CA THR A 297 6.83 -1.24 -6.62
C THR A 297 7.54 -0.65 -7.84
N ASP A 298 7.17 0.57 -8.28
CA ASP A 298 7.92 1.29 -9.32
C ASP A 298 9.34 1.65 -8.85
N GLN A 299 9.47 2.07 -7.59
CA GLN A 299 10.76 2.34 -6.98
C GLN A 299 11.64 1.07 -6.96
N GLN A 300 11.07 -0.09 -6.61
CA GLN A 300 11.81 -1.35 -6.50
C GLN A 300 12.19 -1.96 -7.86
N ALA A 301 11.33 -1.82 -8.87
CA ALA A 301 11.60 -2.30 -10.23
C ALA A 301 12.90 -1.67 -10.80
N THR A 302 13.12 -0.38 -10.58
CA THR A 302 14.33 0.31 -11.06
C THR A 302 15.62 -0.02 -10.32
N HIS A 303 15.54 -0.51 -9.07
CA HIS A 303 16.71 -1.00 -8.35
C HIS A 303 17.23 -2.32 -8.91
N HIS A 304 16.33 -3.20 -9.36
CA HIS A 304 16.71 -4.49 -9.93
C HIS A 304 17.37 -4.38 -11.30
N THR A 305 16.90 -3.48 -12.16
CA THR A 305 17.54 -3.24 -13.47
C THR A 305 18.99 -2.79 -13.31
N LYS A 306 19.32 -2.03 -12.24
CA LYS A 306 20.71 -1.65 -11.95
C LYS A 306 21.56 -2.78 -11.36
N ALA A 307 20.97 -3.67 -10.55
CA ALA A 307 21.69 -4.80 -9.96
C ALA A 307 22.04 -5.87 -11.00
N LEU A 308 21.20 -6.07 -12.01
CA LEU A 308 21.45 -6.97 -13.15
C LEU A 308 22.42 -6.38 -14.20
N ALA A 309 22.67 -5.07 -14.16
CA ALA A 309 23.55 -4.37 -15.11
C ALA A 309 25.00 -4.17 -14.60
N LEU A 310 25.36 -4.77 -13.47
CA LEU A 310 26.76 -4.82 -13.05
C LEU A 310 27.49 -5.87 -13.92
N PRO A 311 28.60 -5.52 -14.60
CA PRO A 311 29.34 -6.49 -15.38
C PRO A 311 29.86 -7.58 -14.46
N VAL A 312 29.64 -8.84 -14.85
CA VAL A 312 30.33 -9.99 -14.27
C VAL A 312 31.83 -9.71 -14.39
N PRO A 313 32.61 -9.73 -13.30
CA PRO A 313 34.05 -9.55 -13.40
C PRO A 313 34.60 -10.63 -14.32
N ALA A 314 35.27 -10.22 -15.40
CA ALA A 314 35.99 -11.14 -16.27
C ALA A 314 37.01 -11.90 -15.41
N ALA A 315 36.91 -13.22 -15.44
CA ALA A 315 37.89 -14.13 -14.85
C ALA A 315 39.22 -14.07 -15.60
#